data_AF-A0A934DHC3-F1
#
_entry.id   AF-A0A934DHC3-F1
#
_cell.length_a   1.000
_cell.length_b   1.000
_cell.length_c   1.000
_cell.angle_alpha   90.00
_cell.angle_beta   90.00
_cell.angle_gamma   90.00
#
_symmetry.space_group_name_H-M   'P 1'
#
loop_
_entity.id
_entity.type
_entity.pdbx_description
1 polymer ?
#
loop_
_entity_poly.entity_id
_entity_poly.type
_entity_poly.pdbx_seq_one_letter_code
_entity_poly.pdbx_strand_id
1 'polypeptide(L)'
;MNNLVHLAEVIATEAELTEQLIEMMKRQQLALMETDAETVAAMVDNQEELLLPIEGLEQERIRLTREVWNEIASRQVTDNAPVHLSALIERLPGDEAQRLSSAGSRLHTAVVQMLKVNQANQFLIEHSRRFIRDTFRIVTDGYSRQLIDHRI
;
A
#
# COMPACT_ATOMS: atom_id res chain seq x y z
N MET A 1 23.61 19.35 3.64
CA MET A 1 22.39 19.32 2.82
C MET A 1 21.26 19.84 3.70
N ASN A 2 20.39 20.74 3.21
CA ASN A 2 19.27 21.27 4.02
C ASN A 2 18.30 20.11 4.30
N ASN A 3 18.01 19.81 5.57
CA ASN A 3 17.14 18.70 5.99
C ASN A 3 15.76 18.76 5.35
N LEU A 4 15.29 19.96 5.00
CA LEU A 4 14.05 20.17 4.27
C LEU A 4 14.08 19.69 2.81
N VAL A 5 15.21 19.91 2.12
CA VAL A 5 15.38 19.44 0.74
C VAL A 5 15.41 17.91 0.72
N HIS A 6 16.13 17.32 1.67
CA HIS A 6 16.19 15.87 1.85
C HIS A 6 14.79 15.28 2.18
N LEU A 7 14.03 15.91 3.08
CA LEU A 7 12.66 15.49 3.38
C LEU A 7 11.76 15.49 2.13
N ALA A 8 11.85 16.53 1.29
CA ALA A 8 11.08 16.59 0.06
C ALA A 8 11.47 15.49 -0.94
N GLU A 9 12.76 15.17 -1.03
CA GLU A 9 13.27 14.07 -1.88
C GLU A 9 12.82 12.69 -1.36
N VAL A 10 12.85 12.47 -0.04
CA VAL A 10 12.36 11.23 0.58
C VAL A 10 10.87 11.04 0.29
N ILE A 11 10.04 12.06 0.50
CA ILE A 11 8.60 12.00 0.22
C ILE A 11 8.35 11.72 -1.27
N ALA A 12 9.09 12.36 -2.16
CA ALA A 12 8.94 12.16 -3.59
C ALA A 12 9.32 10.74 -4.03
N THR A 13 10.40 10.18 -3.46
CA THR A 13 10.85 8.82 -3.73
C THR A 13 9.86 7.80 -3.17
N GLU A 14 9.35 8.04 -1.96
CA GLU A 14 8.33 7.19 -1.34
C GLU A 14 7.05 7.14 -2.18
N ALA A 15 6.64 8.29 -2.73
CA ALA A 15 5.49 8.37 -3.64
C ALA A 15 5.72 7.56 -4.91
N GLU A 16 6.91 7.66 -5.50
CA GLU A 16 7.27 6.91 -6.70
C GLU A 16 7.29 5.40 -6.47
N LEU A 17 7.89 4.92 -5.38
CA LEU A 17 7.87 3.49 -5.05
C LEU A 17 6.45 2.99 -4.74
N THR A 18 5.64 3.81 -4.06
CA THR A 18 4.23 3.49 -3.82
C THR A 18 3.45 3.38 -5.13
N GLU A 19 3.71 4.27 -6.10
CA GLU A 19 3.12 4.21 -7.44
C GLU A 19 3.54 2.95 -8.21
N GLN A 20 4.80 2.53 -8.10
CA GLN A 20 5.27 1.27 -8.69
C GLN A 20 4.57 0.06 -8.05
N LEU A 21 4.42 0.07 -6.73
CA LEU A 21 3.69 -0.98 -6.01
C LEU A 21 2.23 -1.06 -6.46
N ILE A 22 1.56 0.08 -6.67
CA ILE A 22 0.19 0.12 -7.21
C ILE A 22 0.10 -0.56 -8.57
N GLU A 23 1.04 -0.31 -9.48
CA GLU A 23 1.04 -0.94 -10.80
C GLU A 23 1.21 -2.46 -10.71
N MET A 24 2.04 -2.94 -9.78
CA MET A 24 2.18 -4.37 -9.53
C MET A 24 0.91 -4.98 -8.93
N MET A 25 0.25 -4.27 -8.03
CA MET A 25 -1.04 -4.71 -7.46
C MET A 25 -2.15 -4.74 -8.50
N LYS A 26 -2.15 -3.82 -9.48
CA LYS A 26 -3.09 -3.87 -10.62
C LYS A 26 -2.81 -5.06 -11.54
N ARG A 27 -1.54 -5.40 -11.78
CA ARG A 27 -1.18 -6.62 -12.54
C ARG A 27 -1.62 -7.88 -11.80
N GLN A 28 -1.41 -7.92 -10.49
CA GLN A 28 -1.94 -8.99 -9.64
C GLN A 28 -3.47 -9.08 -9.71
N GLN A 29 -4.17 -7.95 -9.77
CA GLN A 29 -5.63 -7.91 -9.96
C GLN A 29 -6.06 -8.63 -11.24
N LEU A 30 -5.38 -8.37 -12.36
CA LEU A 30 -5.65 -9.04 -13.63
C LEU A 30 -5.39 -10.55 -13.54
N ALA A 31 -4.25 -10.96 -12.96
CA ALA A 31 -3.92 -12.38 -12.77
C ALA A 31 -4.94 -13.09 -11.87
N LEU A 32 -5.46 -12.41 -10.84
CA LEU A 32 -6.56 -12.93 -9.99
C LEU A 32 -7.85 -13.15 -10.78
N MET A 33 -8.18 -12.25 -11.71
CA MET A 33 -9.34 -12.39 -12.60
C MET A 33 -9.18 -13.53 -13.60
N GLU A 34 -7.96 -13.77 -14.06
CA GLU A 34 -7.61 -14.85 -14.99
C GLU A 34 -7.38 -16.20 -14.29
N THR A 35 -7.43 -16.23 -12.95
CA THR A 35 -7.14 -17.43 -12.12
C THR A 35 -5.72 -17.97 -12.33
N ASP A 36 -4.77 -17.10 -12.68
CA ASP A 36 -3.37 -17.44 -12.85
C ASP A 36 -2.62 -17.40 -11.51
N ALA A 37 -2.58 -18.56 -10.84
CA ALA A 37 -1.97 -18.68 -9.53
C ALA A 37 -0.44 -18.47 -9.54
N GLU A 38 0.25 -18.83 -10.63
CA GLU A 38 1.71 -18.69 -10.74
C GLU A 38 2.10 -17.21 -10.84
N THR A 39 1.41 -16.45 -11.70
CA THR A 39 1.63 -15.00 -11.80
C THR A 39 1.26 -14.29 -10.51
N VAL A 40 0.19 -14.69 -9.82
CA VAL A 40 -0.15 -14.11 -8.51
C VAL A 40 0.95 -14.33 -7.49
N ALA A 41 1.52 -15.54 -7.40
CA ALA A 41 2.62 -15.85 -6.48
C ALA A 41 3.86 -15.01 -6.81
N ALA A 42 4.28 -14.97 -8.07
CA ALA A 42 5.43 -14.16 -8.49
C ALA A 42 5.22 -12.66 -8.22
N MET A 43 3.99 -12.14 -8.36
CA MET A 43 3.70 -10.74 -8.04
C MET A 43 3.82 -10.45 -6.55
N VAL A 44 3.44 -11.38 -5.67
CA VAL A 44 3.59 -11.21 -4.21
C VAL A 44 5.06 -11.08 -3.83
N ASP A 45 5.92 -11.97 -4.34
CA ASP A 45 7.36 -11.92 -4.04
C ASP A 45 7.98 -10.57 -4.43
N ASN A 46 7.65 -10.08 -5.63
CA ASN A 46 8.14 -8.78 -6.08
C ASN A 46 7.56 -7.60 -5.26
N GLN A 47 6.33 -7.71 -4.76
CA GLN A 47 5.73 -6.69 -3.90
C GLN A 47 6.43 -6.62 -2.54
N GLU A 48 6.80 -7.77 -1.96
CA GLU A 48 7.56 -7.83 -0.70
C GLU A 48 8.93 -7.14 -0.83
N GLU A 49 9.60 -7.29 -1.97
CA GLU A 49 10.86 -6.59 -2.25
C GLU A 49 10.71 -5.05 -2.27
N LEU A 50 9.56 -4.51 -2.71
CA LEU A 50 9.28 -3.07 -2.71
C LEU A 50 8.78 -2.55 -1.37
N LEU A 51 8.19 -3.38 -0.52
CA LEU A 51 7.70 -2.94 0.79
C LEU A 51 8.85 -2.53 1.71
N LEU A 52 9.95 -3.27 1.73
CA LEU A 52 11.12 -2.96 2.55
C LEU A 52 11.69 -1.54 2.34
N PRO A 53 11.97 -1.09 1.10
CA PRO A 53 12.45 0.28 0.87
C PRO A 53 11.38 1.33 1.17
N ILE A 54 10.09 1.04 0.94
CA ILE A 54 9.00 1.96 1.32
C ILE A 54 8.96 2.15 2.84
N GLU A 55 9.05 1.07 3.61
CA GLU A 55 9.12 1.14 5.08
C GLU A 55 10.34 1.95 5.55
N GLY A 56 11.50 1.75 4.91
CA GLY A 56 12.70 2.52 5.18
C GLY A 56 12.51 4.02 4.93
N LEU A 57 11.89 4.40 3.80
CA LEU A 57 11.59 5.78 3.45
C LEU A 57 10.56 6.41 4.40
N GLU A 58 9.55 5.67 4.83
CA GLU A 58 8.56 6.11 5.81
C GLU A 58 9.24 6.45 7.15
N GLN A 59 10.11 5.57 7.65
CA GLN A 59 10.85 5.83 8.89
C GLN A 59 11.76 7.05 8.76
N GLU A 60 12.45 7.17 7.63
CA GLU A 60 13.30 8.31 7.32
C GLU A 60 12.47 9.61 7.22
N ARG A 61 11.30 9.58 6.58
CA ARG A 61 10.39 10.72 6.50
C ARG A 61 9.92 11.15 7.89
N ILE A 62 9.53 10.21 8.75
CA ILE A 62 9.13 10.50 10.13
C ILE A 62 10.28 11.17 10.88
N ARG A 63 11.49 10.62 10.79
CA ARG A 63 12.70 11.17 11.42
C ARG A 63 12.96 12.60 10.95
N LEU A 64 13.01 12.83 9.63
CA LEU A 64 13.29 14.14 9.04
C LEU A 64 12.19 15.16 9.34
N THR A 65 10.92 14.75 9.33
CA THR A 65 9.80 15.64 9.69
C THR A 65 9.98 16.18 11.11
N ARG A 66 10.47 15.36 12.05
CA ARG A 66 10.77 15.80 13.42
C ARG A 66 12.00 16.70 13.48
N GLU A 67 13.06 16.38 12.74
CA GLU A 67 14.28 17.19 12.71
C GLU A 67 14.00 18.60 12.18
N VAL A 68 13.34 18.71 11.04
CA VAL A 68 12.95 19.99 10.43
C VAL A 68 11.97 20.74 11.35
N TRP A 69 11.06 20.04 12.02
CA TRP A 69 10.19 20.66 13.01
C TRP A 69 10.97 21.26 14.17
N ASN A 70 11.93 20.53 14.75
CA ASN A 70 12.74 21.00 15.87
C ASN A 70 13.67 22.17 15.48
N GLU A 71 14.06 22.26 14.20
CA GLU A 71 14.83 23.39 13.67
C GLU A 71 13.98 24.68 13.58
N ILE A 72 12.71 24.55 13.21
CA ILE A 72 11.82 25.70 12.95
C ILE A 72 11.00 26.08 14.19
N ALA A 73 10.58 25.10 14.98
CA ALA A 73 9.82 25.31 16.20
C ALA A 73 10.78 25.54 17.36
N SER A 74 10.71 26.71 18.00
CA SER A 74 11.47 27.03 19.22
C SER A 74 11.13 26.15 20.44
N ARG A 75 10.30 25.11 20.27
CA ARG A 75 9.97 24.08 21.27
C ARG A 75 10.36 22.73 20.69
N GLN A 76 11.29 22.06 21.37
CA GLN A 76 11.62 20.67 21.08
C GLN A 76 10.39 19.79 21.32
N VAL A 77 10.03 19.01 20.29
CA VAL A 77 9.06 17.94 20.42
C VAL A 77 9.75 16.74 21.07
N THR A 78 9.13 16.15 22.08
CA THR A 78 9.61 14.90 22.70
C THR A 78 9.45 13.74 21.72
N ASP A 79 10.28 12.70 21.84
CA ASP A 79 10.34 11.57 20.89
C ASP A 79 9.00 10.89 20.55
N ASN A 80 7.99 11.04 21.41
CA ASN A 80 6.69 10.39 21.25
C ASN A 80 5.55 11.29 20.74
N ALA A 81 5.77 12.59 20.52
CA ALA A 81 4.70 13.45 20.03
C ALA A 81 4.60 13.37 18.48
N PRO A 82 3.42 13.10 17.91
CA PRO A 82 3.25 13.05 16.46
C PRO A 82 3.44 14.45 15.87
N VAL A 83 4.31 14.56 14.87
CA VAL A 83 4.49 15.77 14.07
C VAL A 83 3.83 15.56 12.71
N HIS A 84 2.85 16.40 12.40
CA HIS A 84 2.13 16.30 11.13
C HIS A 84 2.80 17.17 10.06
N LEU A 85 2.99 16.61 8.87
CA LEU A 85 3.57 17.31 7.71
C LEU A 85 2.81 18.60 7.37
N SER A 86 1.48 18.60 7.51
CA SER A 86 0.64 19.79 7.30
C SER A 86 1.03 20.96 8.22
N ALA A 87 1.26 20.67 9.50
CA ALA A 87 1.68 21.67 10.47
C ALA A 87 3.09 22.20 10.21
N LEU A 88 3.95 21.41 9.55
CA LEU A 88 5.27 21.84 9.11
C LEU A 88 5.16 22.81 7.92
N ILE A 89 4.34 22.46 6.92
CA ILE A 89 4.10 23.28 5.73
C ILE A 89 3.60 24.69 6.09
N GLU A 90 2.71 24.81 7.07
CA GLU A 90 2.18 26.10 7.54
C GLU A 90 3.25 27.05 8.12
N ARG A 91 4.40 26.51 8.55
CA ARG A 91 5.50 27.28 9.15
C ARG A 91 6.63 27.61 8.16
N LEU A 92 6.56 27.08 6.95
CA LEU A 92 7.61 27.20 5.95
C LEU A 92 7.38 28.40 5.01
N PRO A 93 8.46 29.01 4.50
CA PRO A 93 8.36 30.05 3.48
C PRO A 93 7.89 29.47 2.14
N GLY A 94 7.25 30.32 1.33
CA GLY A 94 6.41 29.94 0.18
C GLY A 94 6.94 28.83 -0.73
N ASP A 95 8.16 28.95 -1.25
CA ASP A 95 8.70 27.96 -2.20
C ASP A 95 8.95 26.59 -1.55
N GLU A 96 9.41 26.58 -0.30
CA GLU A 96 9.67 25.36 0.46
C GLU A 96 8.36 24.66 0.87
N ALA A 97 7.39 25.46 1.35
CA ALA A 97 6.04 25.00 1.65
C ALA A 97 5.36 24.39 0.42
N GLN A 98 5.48 25.03 -0.74
CA GLN A 98 4.87 24.57 -1.99
C GLN A 98 5.48 23.24 -2.45
N ARG A 99 6.81 23.10 -2.41
CA ARG A 99 7.49 21.85 -2.78
C ARG A 99 7.06 20.69 -1.89
N LEU A 100 7.06 20.91 -0.57
CA LEU A 100 6.72 19.88 0.41
C LEU A 100 5.24 19.49 0.35
N SER A 101 4.35 20.48 0.15
CA SER A 101 2.92 20.26 -0.08
C SER A 101 2.66 19.45 -1.34
N SER A 102 3.35 19.77 -2.45
CA SER A 102 3.19 19.04 -3.71
C SER A 102 3.63 17.58 -3.58
N ALA A 103 4.80 17.33 -2.95
CA ALA A 103 5.29 15.99 -2.70
C ALA A 103 4.36 15.20 -1.75
N GLY A 104 3.93 15.83 -0.65
CA GLY A 104 3.03 15.21 0.33
C GLY A 104 1.65 14.87 -0.26
N SER A 105 1.11 15.72 -1.12
CA SER A 105 -0.16 15.48 -1.81
C SER A 105 -0.06 14.31 -2.80
N ARG A 106 1.05 14.21 -3.54
CA ARG A 106 1.32 13.07 -4.44
C ARG A 106 1.38 11.77 -3.64
N LEU A 107 2.17 11.74 -2.56
CA LEU A 107 2.28 10.56 -1.71
C LEU A 107 0.93 10.16 -1.09
N HIS A 108 0.18 11.13 -0.56
CA HIS A 108 -1.16 10.86 0.00
C HIS A 108 -2.09 10.24 -1.05
N THR A 109 -2.09 10.79 -2.26
CA THR A 109 -2.88 10.25 -3.38
C THR A 109 -2.46 8.82 -3.72
N ALA A 110 -1.16 8.55 -3.80
CA ALA A 110 -0.64 7.21 -4.06
C ALA A 110 -1.08 6.22 -2.97
N VAL A 111 -0.93 6.56 -1.69
CA VAL A 111 -1.36 5.70 -0.56
C VAL A 111 -2.86 5.41 -0.62
N VAL A 112 -3.70 6.43 -0.87
CA VAL A 112 -5.15 6.24 -0.99
C VAL A 112 -5.50 5.32 -2.15
N GLN A 113 -4.81 5.43 -3.28
CA GLN A 113 -5.00 4.54 -4.43
C GLN A 113 -4.53 3.11 -4.13
N MET A 114 -3.37 2.94 -3.50
CA MET A 114 -2.85 1.65 -3.06
C MET A 114 -3.84 0.91 -2.19
N LEU A 115 -4.42 1.58 -1.19
CA LEU A 115 -5.44 0.99 -0.31
C LEU A 115 -6.68 0.53 -1.08
N LYS A 116 -7.14 1.30 -2.07
CA LYS A 116 -8.29 0.92 -2.92
C LYS A 116 -7.99 -0.32 -3.75
N VAL A 117 -6.82 -0.39 -4.39
CA VAL A 117 -6.43 -1.57 -5.19
C VAL A 117 -6.26 -2.78 -4.29
N ASN A 118 -5.67 -2.61 -3.10
CA ASN A 118 -5.52 -3.70 -2.13
C ASN A 118 -6.87 -4.28 -1.72
N GLN A 119 -7.83 -3.40 -1.39
CA GLN A 119 -9.17 -3.82 -1.01
C GLN A 119 -9.88 -4.57 -2.16
N ALA A 120 -9.71 -4.12 -3.41
CA ALA A 120 -10.24 -4.82 -4.57
C ALA A 120 -9.60 -6.21 -4.74
N ASN A 121 -8.28 -6.33 -4.58
CA ASN A 121 -7.57 -7.61 -4.66
C ASN A 121 -8.01 -8.57 -3.55
N GLN A 122 -8.15 -8.10 -2.31
CA GLN A 122 -8.67 -8.89 -1.19
C GLN A 122 -10.07 -9.43 -1.49
N PHE A 123 -10.95 -8.59 -2.01
CA PHE A 123 -12.30 -9.00 -2.39
C PHE A 123 -12.28 -10.10 -3.47
N LEU A 124 -11.44 -9.96 -4.50
CA LEU A 124 -11.29 -10.99 -5.55
C LEU A 124 -10.79 -12.31 -4.98
N ILE A 125 -9.77 -12.26 -4.10
CA ILE A 125 -9.22 -13.46 -3.45
C ILE A 125 -10.31 -14.18 -2.63
N GLU A 126 -11.06 -13.44 -1.81
CA GLU A 126 -12.15 -14.02 -1.01
C GLU A 126 -13.24 -14.64 -1.88
N HIS A 127 -13.60 -13.96 -2.96
CA HIS A 127 -14.59 -14.46 -3.91
C HIS A 127 -14.11 -15.74 -4.62
N SER A 128 -12.88 -15.76 -5.13
CA SER A 128 -12.28 -16.94 -5.76
C SER A 128 -12.20 -18.13 -4.80
N ARG A 129 -11.83 -17.90 -3.53
CA ARG A 129 -11.83 -18.94 -2.49
C ARG A 129 -13.23 -19.50 -2.21
N ARG A 130 -14.26 -18.63 -2.20
CA ARG A 130 -15.65 -19.06 -2.03
C ARG A 130 -16.12 -19.90 -3.22
N PHE A 131 -15.87 -19.43 -4.43
CA PHE A 131 -16.24 -20.12 -5.66
C PHE A 131 -15.61 -21.52 -5.76
N ILE A 132 -14.31 -21.63 -5.47
CA ILE A 132 -13.60 -22.92 -5.45
C ILE A 132 -14.26 -23.85 -4.42
N ARG A 133 -14.52 -23.37 -3.20
CA ARG A 133 -15.17 -24.16 -2.14
C ARG A 133 -16.56 -24.64 -2.54
N ASP A 134 -17.38 -23.77 -3.11
CA ASP A 134 -18.73 -24.11 -3.56
C ASP A 134 -18.70 -25.13 -4.71
N THR A 135 -17.76 -24.97 -5.64
CA THR A 135 -17.55 -25.92 -6.74
C THR A 135 -17.16 -27.30 -6.21
N PHE A 136 -16.19 -27.37 -5.30
CA PHE A 136 -15.81 -28.64 -4.66
C PHE A 136 -16.99 -29.27 -3.95
N ARG A 137 -17.76 -28.50 -3.17
CA ARG A 137 -18.96 -29.00 -2.50
C ARG A 137 -19.97 -29.58 -3.49
N ILE A 138 -20.27 -28.89 -4.59
CA ILE A 138 -21.20 -29.38 -5.62
C ILE A 138 -20.70 -30.70 -6.22
N VAL A 139 -19.41 -30.77 -6.55
CA VAL A 139 -18.81 -31.99 -7.10
C VAL A 139 -18.89 -33.14 -6.07
N THR A 140 -18.51 -32.91 -4.80
CA THR A 140 -18.49 -33.96 -3.78
C THR A 140 -19.88 -34.38 -3.28
N ASP A 141 -20.81 -33.43 -3.15
CA ASP A 141 -22.20 -33.72 -2.74
C ASP A 141 -22.98 -34.38 -3.89
N GLY A 142 -22.63 -34.07 -5.14
CA GLY A 142 -23.14 -34.76 -6.33
C GLY A 142 -22.78 -36.24 -6.36
N TYR A 143 -21.56 -36.61 -5.93
CA TYR A 143 -21.14 -38.01 -5.76
C TYR A 143 -21.91 -38.75 -4.65
N SER A 144 -22.48 -38.03 -3.68
CA SER A 144 -23.23 -38.65 -2.57
C SER A 144 -24.70 -38.95 -2.93
N ARG A 145 -25.22 -38.37 -4.02
CA ARG A 145 -26.65 -38.43 -4.39
C ARG A 145 -27.01 -39.42 -5.52
N GLN A 146 -26.04 -40.12 -6.10
CA GLN A 146 -26.32 -41.18 -7.07
C GLN A 146 -25.45 -42.39 -6.75
N LEU A 147 -26.00 -43.34 -5.98
CA LEU A 147 -25.60 -44.75 -6.03
C LEU A 147 -26.55 -45.69 -5.26
N ILE A 148 -27.60 -45.17 -4.60
CA ILE A 148 -28.62 -46.01 -3.98
C ILE A 148 -29.99 -45.66 -4.56
N ASP A 149 -30.27 -46.20 -5.75
CA ASP A 149 -31.64 -46.47 -6.18
C ASP A 149 -32.10 -47.74 -5.45
N HIS A 150 -32.61 -47.59 -4.23
CA HIS A 150 -33.32 -48.68 -3.54
C HIS A 150 -34.75 -48.73 -4.08
N ARG A 151 -34.88 -49.23 -5.31
CA ARG A 151 -36.03 -50.04 -5.69
C ARG A 151 -35.68 -51.50 -5.45
N ILE A 152 -36.18 -52.04 -4.34
CA ILE A 152 -36.90 -53.32 -4.19
C ILE A 152 -37.51 -53.30 -2.78
#